data_AF-A0A438DJ00-F1
#
_entry.id   AF-A0A438DJ00-F1
#
_cell.length_a   1.000
_cell.length_b   1.000
_cell.length_c   1.000
_cell.angle_alpha   90.00
_cell.angle_beta   90.00
_cell.angle_gamma   90.00
#
_symmetry.space_group_name_H-M   'P 1'
#
loop_
_entity.id
_entity.type
_entity.pdbx_description
1 polymer ?
#
loop_
_entity_poly.entity_id
_entity_poly.type
_entity_poly.pdbx_seq_one_letter_code
_entity_poly.pdbx_strand_id
1 'polypeptide(L)'
;MGFGPKWLGWMWSCISSAKFSILVNGVHAGFFPSSKGLRQGDPLSPYLFVMGMEVLGALIRRAVEGDDTIVFCEANKDHLSHLSWILFWFEAASGLKINLGKSEIIPVGEVEDIEELAVEIGCRVGSLPSQYLGLPLGAPNKASSVWDGVEERMRRRLAL
;
A
#
# COMPACT_ATOMS: atom_id res chain seq x y z
N MET A 1 7.78 8.28 -12.14
CA MET A 1 7.63 9.73 -12.35
C MET A 1 8.42 10.42 -11.24
N GLY A 2 9.59 10.97 -11.54
CA GLY A 2 10.52 11.47 -10.51
C GLY A 2 10.19 12.91 -10.11
N PHE A 3 9.50 13.10 -8.99
CA PHE A 3 9.33 14.42 -8.41
C PHE A 3 10.64 14.88 -7.77
N GLY A 4 11.09 16.10 -8.09
CA GLY A 4 12.36 16.60 -7.58
C GLY A 4 12.37 16.86 -6.06
N PRO A 5 13.55 16.90 -5.42
CA PRO A 5 13.68 17.04 -3.96
C PRO A 5 12.96 18.27 -3.38
N LYS A 6 12.93 19.36 -4.16
CA LYS A 6 12.23 20.60 -3.78
C LYS A 6 10.72 20.41 -3.68
N TRP A 7 10.14 19.65 -4.60
CA TRP A 7 8.71 19.35 -4.59
C TRP A 7 8.36 18.43 -3.43
N LEU A 8 9.16 17.38 -3.22
CA LEU A 8 9.01 16.49 -2.06
C LEU A 8 9.10 17.25 -0.74
N GLY A 9 10.03 18.20 -0.63
CA GLY A 9 10.16 19.07 0.56
C GLY A 9 8.94 19.96 0.79
N TRP A 10 8.31 20.50 -0.26
CA TRP A 10 7.06 21.25 -0.12
C TRP A 10 5.89 20.39 0.34
N MET A 11 5.74 19.20 -0.25
CA MET A 11 4.70 18.24 0.15
C MET A 11 4.88 17.80 1.61
N TRP A 12 6.12 17.49 2.00
CA TRP A 12 6.46 17.15 3.38
C TRP A 12 6.12 18.28 4.36
N SER A 13 6.43 19.53 3.98
CA SER A 13 6.07 20.71 4.77
C SER A 13 4.56 20.87 4.94
N CYS A 14 3.76 20.65 3.89
CA CYS A 14 2.30 20.69 3.96
C CYS A 14 1.73 19.64 4.94
N ILE A 15 2.31 18.44 4.98
CA ILE A 15 1.83 17.33 5.82
C ILE A 15 2.30 17.48 7.28
N SER A 16 3.54 17.91 7.50
CA SER A 16 4.16 17.94 8.84
C SER A 16 3.94 19.24 9.63
N SER A 17 3.64 20.36 8.98
CA SER A 17 3.48 21.66 9.65
C SER A 17 2.04 21.98 10.07
N ALA A 18 1.09 21.11 9.74
CA ALA A 18 -0.33 21.34 10.02
C ALA A 18 -0.60 21.39 11.53
N LYS A 19 -1.23 22.49 11.95
CA LYS A 19 -1.75 22.67 13.31
C LYS A 19 -3.25 22.95 13.25
N PHE A 20 -3.97 22.36 14.18
CA PHE A 20 -5.43 22.50 14.27
C PHE A 20 -5.80 23.22 15.56
N SER A 21 -6.94 23.89 15.53
CA SER A 21 -7.59 24.45 16.72
C SER A 21 -9.05 24.03 16.68
N ILE A 22 -9.62 23.71 17.83
CA ILE A 22 -11.06 23.45 17.95
C ILE A 22 -11.76 24.65 18.57
N LEU A 23 -13.01 24.87 18.16
CA LEU A 23 -13.88 25.86 18.79
C LEU A 23 -14.56 25.22 19.99
N VAL A 24 -14.35 25.77 21.18
CA VAL A 24 -15.06 25.39 22.40
C VAL A 24 -15.96 26.55 22.78
N ASN A 25 -17.28 26.35 22.69
CA ASN A 25 -18.30 27.39 22.93
C ASN A 25 -18.09 28.67 22.10
N GLY A 26 -17.66 28.52 20.84
CA GLY A 26 -17.43 29.65 19.92
C GLY A 26 -16.09 30.37 20.10
N VAL A 27 -15.23 29.94 21.02
CA VAL A 27 -13.90 30.50 21.25
C VAL A 27 -12.83 29.49 20.82
N HIS A 28 -11.79 29.96 20.12
CA HIS A 28 -10.67 29.11 19.70
C HIS A 28 -9.89 28.61 20.93
N ALA A 29 -9.83 27.29 21.09
CA ALA A 29 -9.07 26.63 22.15
C ALA A 29 -7.71 26.16 21.61
N GLY A 30 -6.71 27.04 21.68
CA GLY A 30 -5.29 26.74 21.41
C GLY A 30 -4.98 26.15 20.03
N PHE A 31 -3.70 25.93 19.75
CA PHE A 31 -3.26 25.15 18.58
C PHE A 31 -2.56 23.89 19.04
N PHE A 32 -2.89 22.77 18.42
CA PHE A 32 -2.23 21.48 18.64
C PHE A 32 -1.71 20.91 17.31
N PRO A 33 -0.60 20.16 17.34
CA PRO A 33 -0.04 19.55 16.14
C PRO A 33 -0.96 18.45 15.61
N SER A 34 -1.01 18.33 14.27
CA SER A 34 -1.62 17.19 13.60
C SER A 34 -0.77 15.93 13.80
N SER A 35 -1.42 14.80 14.05
CA SER A 35 -0.82 13.48 13.85
C SER A 35 -1.33 12.79 12.58
N LYS A 36 -2.50 13.20 12.06
CA LYS A 36 -3.17 12.62 10.88
C LYS A 36 -4.07 13.65 10.19
N GLY A 37 -4.28 13.46 8.89
CA GLY A 37 -5.19 14.27 8.08
C GLY A 37 -4.50 15.43 7.37
N LEU A 38 -5.16 15.92 6.32
CA LEU A 38 -4.68 17.02 5.48
C LEU A 38 -5.27 18.35 5.93
N ARG A 39 -4.56 19.46 5.68
CA ARG A 39 -4.99 20.78 6.10
C ARG A 39 -6.15 21.27 5.23
N GLN A 40 -7.32 21.46 5.82
CA GLN A 40 -8.42 22.12 5.11
C GLN A 40 -8.05 23.58 4.81
N GLY A 41 -8.28 24.00 3.55
CA GLY A 41 -7.92 25.33 3.06
C GLY A 41 -6.49 25.48 2.55
N ASP A 42 -5.65 24.44 2.62
CA ASP A 42 -4.36 24.41 1.92
C ASP A 42 -4.58 24.07 0.43
N PRO A 43 -4.04 24.87 -0.52
CA PRO A 43 -4.20 24.61 -1.96
C PRO A 43 -3.66 23.25 -2.43
N LEU A 44 -2.71 22.63 -1.72
CA LEU A 44 -2.17 21.31 -2.09
C LEU A 44 -2.94 20.12 -1.51
N SER A 45 -3.68 20.34 -0.42
CA SER A 45 -4.42 19.28 0.28
C SER A 45 -5.51 18.60 -0.58
N PRO A 46 -6.25 19.28 -1.47
CA PRO A 46 -7.18 18.62 -2.39
C PRO A 46 -6.49 17.66 -3.37
N TYR A 47 -5.31 18.01 -3.88
CA TYR A 47 -4.55 17.15 -4.79
C TYR A 47 -4.01 15.92 -4.09
N LEU A 48 -3.50 16.09 -2.86
CA LEU A 48 -3.10 14.99 -1.98
C LEU A 48 -4.25 14.03 -1.68
N PHE A 49 -5.43 14.58 -1.41
CA PHE A 49 -6.64 13.80 -1.21
C PHE A 49 -7.02 13.01 -2.46
N VAL A 50 -7.06 13.66 -3.63
CA VAL A 50 -7.38 12.99 -4.91
C VAL A 50 -6.38 11.87 -5.20
N MET A 51 -5.07 12.11 -5.03
CA MET A 51 -4.06 11.07 -5.23
C MET A 51 -4.27 9.87 -4.30
N GLY A 52 -4.57 10.10 -3.01
CA GLY A 52 -4.90 9.03 -2.08
C GLY A 52 -6.18 8.28 -2.46
N MET A 53 -7.21 9.01 -2.89
CA MET A 53 -8.50 8.45 -3.33
C MET A 53 -8.39 7.68 -4.65
N GLU A 54 -7.48 8.05 -5.55
CA GLU A 54 -7.23 7.29 -6.78
C GLU A 54 -6.63 5.91 -6.47
N VAL A 55 -5.67 5.84 -5.54
CA VAL A 55 -5.10 4.58 -5.08
C VAL A 55 -6.17 3.73 -4.39
N LEU A 56 -6.93 4.32 -3.48
CA LEU A 56 -8.06 3.66 -2.82
C LEU A 56 -9.09 3.13 -3.83
N GLY A 57 -9.46 3.94 -4.81
CA GLY A 57 -10.39 3.56 -5.87
C GLY A 57 -9.85 2.45 -6.77
N ALA A 58 -8.53 2.42 -7.03
CA ALA A 58 -7.89 1.33 -7.75
C ALA A 58 -7.93 0.02 -6.94
N LEU A 59 -7.72 0.08 -5.62
CA LEU A 59 -7.85 -1.07 -4.73
C LEU A 59 -9.29 -1.59 -4.69
N ILE A 60 -10.30 -0.70 -4.62
CA ILE A 60 -11.72 -1.08 -4.69
C ILE A 60 -12.06 -1.77 -6.00
N ARG A 61 -11.64 -1.21 -7.15
CA ARG A 61 -11.89 -1.82 -8.46
C ARG A 61 -11.26 -3.21 -8.56
N ARG A 62 -10.01 -3.35 -8.12
CA ARG A 62 -9.33 -4.66 -8.11
C ARG A 62 -10.05 -5.66 -7.23
N ALA A 63 -10.45 -5.28 -6.02
CA ALA A 63 -11.19 -6.15 -5.12
C ALA A 63 -12.52 -6.65 -5.73
N VAL A 64 -13.17 -5.83 -6.57
CA VAL A 64 -14.39 -6.25 -7.30
C VAL A 64 -14.08 -7.23 -8.44
N GLU A 65 -12.90 -7.13 -9.07
CA GLU A 65 -12.44 -8.02 -10.14
C GLU A 65 -11.79 -9.31 -9.63
N GLY A 66 -11.25 -9.32 -8.40
CA GLY A 66 -10.66 -10.48 -7.72
C GLY A 66 -9.95 -10.12 -6.41
N ASP A 67 -9.77 -11.12 -5.53
CA ASP A 67 -9.25 -10.90 -4.17
C ASP A 67 -7.72 -10.72 -4.08
N ASP A 68 -6.98 -11.08 -5.14
CA ASP A 68 -5.52 -11.06 -5.13
C ASP A 68 -4.98 -9.73 -5.68
N THR A 69 -4.19 -9.01 -4.86
CA THR A 69 -3.56 -7.73 -5.24
C THR A 69 -2.09 -7.68 -4.82
N ILE A 70 -1.21 -7.30 -5.75
CA ILE A 70 0.19 -6.94 -5.47
C ILE A 70 0.34 -5.42 -5.40
N VAL A 71 1.03 -4.95 -4.36
CA VAL A 71 1.44 -3.55 -4.20
C VAL A 71 2.97 -3.50 -4.18
N PHE A 72 3.55 -2.69 -5.07
CA PHE A 72 4.97 -2.39 -5.02
C PHE A 72 5.19 -1.15 -4.18
N CYS A 73 6.07 -1.26 -3.19
CA CYS A 73 6.41 -0.19 -2.27
C CYS A 73 7.93 -0.19 -2.06
N GLU A 74 8.50 0.98 -1.78
CA GLU A 74 9.89 1.07 -1.36
C GLU A 74 10.03 0.53 0.06
N ALA A 75 11.15 -0.12 0.36
CA ALA A 75 11.46 -0.65 1.69
C ALA A 75 11.77 0.48 2.67
N ASN A 76 10.72 1.19 3.09
CA ASN A 76 10.77 2.34 3.97
C ASN A 76 9.56 2.30 4.92
N LYS A 77 9.83 2.49 6.21
CA LYS A 77 8.81 2.41 7.26
C LYS A 77 7.68 3.42 7.06
N ASP A 78 7.99 4.68 6.76
CA ASP A 78 6.98 5.72 6.54
C ASP A 78 6.06 5.36 5.36
N HIS A 79 6.63 4.80 4.29
CA HIS A 79 5.84 4.35 3.14
C HIS A 79 4.90 3.19 3.48
N LEU A 80 5.34 2.23 4.30
CA LEU A 80 4.48 1.14 4.78
C LEU A 80 3.43 1.62 5.79
N SER A 81 3.73 2.60 6.62
CA SER A 81 2.72 3.24 7.48
C SER A 81 1.63 3.90 6.63
N HIS A 82 2.00 4.61 5.56
CA HIS A 82 1.03 5.18 4.62
C HIS A 82 0.18 4.10 3.92
N LEU A 83 0.81 3.00 3.48
CA LEU A 83 0.08 1.87 2.90
C LEU A 83 -0.90 1.27 3.91
N SER A 84 -0.50 1.11 5.16
CA SER A 84 -1.37 0.61 6.24
C SER A 84 -2.59 1.52 6.45
N TRP A 85 -2.41 2.84 6.38
CA TRP A 85 -3.54 3.79 6.42
C TRP A 85 -4.47 3.64 5.22
N ILE A 86 -3.93 3.48 4.01
CA ILE A 86 -4.73 3.27 2.80
C ILE A 86 -5.56 1.98 2.91
N LEU A 87 -4.93 0.90 3.37
CA LEU A 87 -5.57 -0.39 3.59
C LEU A 87 -6.67 -0.32 4.66
N PHE A 88 -6.42 0.38 5.77
CA PHE A 88 -7.44 0.65 6.78
C PHE A 88 -8.65 1.41 6.22
N TRP A 89 -8.41 2.48 5.46
CA TRP A 89 -9.49 3.24 4.84
C TRP A 89 -10.23 2.44 3.76
N PHE A 90 -9.54 1.55 3.05
CA PHE A 90 -10.15 0.58 2.16
C PHE A 90 -11.13 -0.34 2.88
N GLU A 91 -10.74 -0.94 4.00
CA GLU A 91 -11.67 -1.76 4.79
C GLU A 91 -12.89 -0.95 5.25
N ALA A 92 -12.65 0.27 5.74
CA ALA A 92 -13.71 1.15 6.24
C ALA A 92 -14.69 1.59 5.13
N ALA A 93 -14.19 1.90 3.93
CA ALA A 93 -14.99 2.40 2.83
C ALA A 93 -15.70 1.29 2.03
N SER A 94 -15.06 0.13 1.88
CA SER A 94 -15.61 -1.00 1.10
C SER A 94 -16.46 -1.95 1.94
N GLY A 95 -16.27 -1.96 3.27
CA GLY A 95 -16.84 -2.98 4.15
C GLY A 95 -16.16 -4.35 4.05
N LEU A 96 -15.10 -4.48 3.24
CA LEU A 96 -14.30 -5.70 3.10
C LEU A 96 -13.25 -5.80 4.21
N LYS A 97 -12.69 -7.00 4.37
CA LYS A 97 -11.61 -7.28 5.31
C LYS A 97 -10.38 -7.84 4.60
N ILE A 98 -9.25 -7.19 4.82
CA ILE A 98 -7.95 -7.61 4.31
C ILE A 98 -7.48 -8.79 5.15
N ASN A 99 -7.13 -9.88 4.47
CA ASN A 99 -6.63 -11.07 5.13
C ASN A 99 -5.11 -10.99 5.31
N LEU A 100 -4.67 -10.28 6.34
CA LEU A 100 -3.24 -10.18 6.69
C LEU A 100 -2.59 -11.54 6.99
N GLY A 101 -3.38 -12.52 7.41
CA GLY A 101 -2.92 -13.90 7.61
C GLY A 101 -2.66 -14.67 6.31
N LYS A 102 -3.09 -14.16 5.16
CA LYS A 102 -2.73 -14.64 3.81
C LYS A 102 -1.78 -13.71 3.08
N SER A 103 -1.74 -12.43 3.44
CA SER A 103 -0.81 -11.45 2.87
C SER A 103 0.64 -11.73 3.27
N GLU A 104 1.56 -11.41 2.36
CA GLU A 104 3.00 -11.50 2.57
C GLU A 104 3.71 -10.24 2.06
N ILE A 105 4.75 -9.81 2.77
CA ILE A 105 5.72 -8.82 2.29
C ILE A 105 6.95 -9.58 1.79
N ILE A 106 7.35 -9.33 0.55
CA ILE A 106 8.48 -10.02 -0.07
C ILE A 106 9.57 -8.98 -0.36
N PRO A 107 10.77 -9.10 0.25
CA PRO A 107 11.87 -8.22 -0.08
C PRO A 107 12.36 -8.48 -1.50
N VAL A 108 12.67 -7.41 -2.23
CA VAL A 108 13.29 -7.48 -3.56
C VAL A 108 14.67 -6.85 -3.47
N GLY A 109 15.71 -7.68 -3.50
CA GLY A 109 17.09 -7.27 -3.23
C GLY A 109 17.44 -7.38 -1.74
N GLU A 110 18.48 -6.65 -1.32
CA GLU A 110 18.92 -6.60 0.08
C GLU A 110 18.06 -5.58 0.86
N VAL A 111 17.40 -6.04 1.92
CA VAL A 111 16.60 -5.24 2.84
C VAL A 111 16.92 -5.70 4.26
N GLU A 112 17.57 -4.85 5.06
CA GLU A 112 18.07 -5.23 6.39
C GLU A 112 16.94 -5.40 7.42
N ASP A 113 15.89 -4.58 7.36
CA ASP A 113 14.85 -4.50 8.40
C ASP A 113 13.50 -5.13 7.99
N ILE A 114 13.52 -6.20 7.20
CA ILE A 114 12.29 -6.76 6.60
C ILE A 114 11.28 -7.25 7.66
N GLU A 115 11.74 -7.78 8.79
CA GLU A 115 10.88 -8.23 9.88
C GLU A 115 10.14 -7.05 10.54
N GLU A 116 10.83 -5.92 10.75
CA GLU A 116 10.20 -4.72 11.31
C GLU A 116 9.15 -4.16 10.34
N LEU A 117 9.47 -4.14 9.05
CA LEU A 117 8.56 -3.71 7.99
C LEU A 117 7.32 -4.62 7.90
N ALA A 118 7.47 -5.93 8.09
CA ALA A 118 6.36 -6.88 8.13
C ALA A 118 5.44 -6.65 9.33
N VAL A 119 6.02 -6.32 10.50
CA VAL A 119 5.27 -5.99 11.72
C VAL A 119 4.46 -4.71 11.55
N GLU A 120 5.01 -3.68 10.90
CA GLU A 120 4.32 -2.40 10.66
C GLU A 120 2.99 -2.60 9.91
N ILE A 121 2.98 -3.46 8.89
CA ILE A 121 1.78 -3.76 8.09
C ILE A 121 0.94 -4.91 8.67
N GLY A 122 1.52 -5.70 9.59
CA GLY A 122 0.88 -6.85 10.23
C GLY A 122 0.78 -8.10 9.36
N CYS A 123 1.65 -8.27 8.36
CA CYS A 123 1.67 -9.44 7.49
C CYS A 123 2.93 -10.29 7.70
N ARG A 124 3.05 -11.42 6.98
CA ARG A 124 4.17 -12.35 7.11
C ARG A 124 5.29 -11.97 6.15
N VAL A 125 6.54 -12.27 6.51
CA VAL A 125 7.66 -12.20 5.55
C VAL A 125 7.58 -13.39 4.60
N GLY A 126 7.55 -13.11 3.30
CA GLY A 126 7.62 -14.09 2.21
C GLY A 126 8.97 -14.04 1.50
N SER A 127 9.12 -14.86 0.46
CA SER A 127 10.36 -14.95 -0.33
C SER A 127 10.09 -15.21 -1.79
N LEU A 128 10.98 -14.75 -2.68
CA LEU A 128 11.00 -15.18 -4.07
C LEU A 128 11.76 -16.52 -4.24
N PRO A 129 11.35 -17.38 -5.19
CA PRO A 129 10.18 -17.24 -6.06
C PRO A 129 8.85 -17.56 -5.34
N SER A 130 7.79 -16.81 -5.64
CA SER A 130 6.42 -17.02 -5.10
C SER A 130 5.42 -17.34 -6.23
N GLN A 131 4.14 -17.51 -5.93
CA GLN A 131 3.07 -17.69 -6.91
C GLN A 131 2.04 -16.58 -6.80
N TYR A 132 1.68 -15.99 -7.95
CA TYR A 132 0.61 -15.00 -8.04
C TYR A 132 -0.33 -15.37 -9.19
N LEU A 133 -1.63 -15.50 -8.90
CA LEU A 133 -2.66 -15.95 -9.87
C LEU A 133 -2.28 -17.27 -10.59
N GLY A 134 -1.59 -18.17 -9.88
CA GLY A 134 -1.12 -19.44 -10.44
C GLY A 134 0.07 -19.31 -11.40
N LEU A 135 0.71 -18.14 -11.47
CA LEU A 135 1.94 -17.92 -12.24
C LEU A 135 3.14 -17.73 -11.30
N PRO A 136 4.32 -18.22 -11.69
CA PRO A 136 5.54 -18.05 -10.91
C PRO A 136 5.99 -16.58 -10.91
N LEU A 137 6.24 -16.04 -9.72
CA LEU A 137 6.70 -14.68 -9.50
C LEU A 137 8.17 -14.70 -9.04
N GLY A 138 9.03 -13.91 -9.67
CA GLY A 138 10.45 -13.79 -9.32
C GLY A 138 11.33 -15.00 -9.66
N ALA A 139 10.78 -15.99 -10.36
CA ALA A 139 11.55 -17.12 -10.85
C ALA A 139 12.38 -16.75 -12.11
N PRO A 140 13.53 -17.41 -12.36
CA PRO A 140 14.33 -17.17 -13.54
C PRO A 140 13.53 -17.43 -14.82
N ASN A 141 13.35 -16.42 -15.67
CA ASN A 141 12.55 -16.52 -16.89
C ASN A 141 13.08 -17.51 -17.95
N LYS A 142 14.35 -17.91 -17.84
CA LYS A 142 15.00 -18.88 -18.75
C LYS A 142 14.90 -20.33 -18.31
N ALA A 143 14.45 -20.60 -17.08
CA ALA A 143 14.33 -21.97 -16.58
C ALA A 143 12.99 -22.56 -17.03
N SER A 144 13.01 -23.55 -17.94
CA SER A 144 11.79 -24.20 -18.42
C SER A 144 10.99 -24.87 -17.31
N SER A 145 11.69 -25.46 -16.33
CA SER A 145 11.08 -26.18 -15.20
C SER A 145 10.20 -25.31 -14.30
N VAL A 146 10.34 -23.99 -14.36
CA VAL A 146 9.50 -23.03 -13.62
C VAL A 146 8.04 -23.07 -14.13
N TRP A 147 7.84 -23.49 -15.38
CA TRP A 147 6.53 -23.53 -16.03
C TRP A 147 5.83 -24.88 -15.94
N ASP A 148 6.52 -25.94 -15.49
CA ASP A 148 5.99 -27.31 -15.42
C ASP A 148 4.69 -27.35 -14.59
N GLY A 149 4.63 -26.62 -13.48
CA GLY A 149 3.41 -26.53 -12.65
C GLY A 149 2.24 -25.81 -13.32
N VAL A 150 2.51 -24.89 -14.25
CA VAL A 150 1.48 -24.22 -15.07
C VAL A 150 1.00 -25.19 -16.16
N GLU A 151 1.92 -25.85 -16.85
CA GLU A 151 1.60 -26.84 -17.90
C GLU A 151 0.74 -27.98 -17.34
N GLU A 152 1.12 -28.53 -16.19
CA GLU A 152 0.40 -29.62 -15.55
C GLU A 152 -1.03 -29.21 -15.15
N ARG A 153 -1.23 -27.96 -14.67
CA ARG A 153 -2.57 -27.42 -14.40
C ARG A 153 -3.39 -27.22 -15.68
N MET A 154 -2.77 -26.78 -16.77
CA MET A 154 -3.45 -26.66 -18.06
C MET A 154 -3.85 -28.04 -18.60
N ARG A 155 -2.94 -29.02 -18.58
CA ARG A 155 -3.21 -30.41 -18.99
C ARG A 155 -4.39 -30.99 -18.21
N ARG A 156 -4.43 -30.83 -16.89
CA ARG A 156 -5.56 -31.28 -16.05
C ARG A 156 -6.90 -30.61 -16.40
N ARG A 157 -6.90 -29.35 -16.86
CA ARG A 157 -8.13 -28.64 -17.26
C ARG A 157 -8.59 -29.00 -18.68
N LEU A 158 -7.66 -29.35 -19.57
CA LEU A 158 -7.92 -29.71 -20.97
C LEU A 158 -8.19 -31.21 -21.17
N ALA A 159 -7.90 -32.04 -20.17
CA ALA A 159 -8.21 -33.48 -20.18
C ALA A 159 -9.67 -33.80 -19.79
N LEU A 160 -10.51 -32.77 -19.65
CA LEU A 160 -11.98 -32.83 -19.53
C LEU A 160 -12.61 -32.47 -20.88
#